data_AF-A0A4Y2PD76-F1
#
_entry.id   AF-A0A4Y2PD76-F1
#
_cell.length_a   1.000
_cell.length_b   1.000
_cell.length_c   1.000
_cell.angle_alpha   90.00
_cell.angle_beta   90.00
_cell.angle_gamma   90.00
#
_symmetry.space_group_name_H-M   'P 1'
#
loop_
_entity.id
_entity.type
_entity.pdbx_description
1 polymer ?
#
loop_
_entity_poly.entity_id
_entity_poly.type
_entity_poly.pdbx_seq_one_letter_code
_entity_poly.pdbx_strand_id
1 'polypeptide(L)'
;MDRTKLFLEESALISLDVKQFTFFSFPPWSVPSINYIDPFSLLHKASTAPVVFYQVFNLHRSLYSQYVPVFTDGSKSINHVGCSVAFPDSVSAYRLNAALSIYTAEATAISCALQRISSENTRQFCIYTDSMSVLQSLQQTDSSNNPVICDILLQMEDLRNKGFDILFCWVPSHTGIKGNELADSAAKSALVPLNSAVPLSDVTCFIRKHINKMWQQLWDLQEQNKLHSLKPFLGRWPGVPVRRKDVILTRLRIGHTRFTHKHLLFAEPAPICTSCQAPYSVLHILIECPVFTFQRQSFFNATFLSLQDVVGENPHPGVFSFLQSIGFLNHI
;
A
#
# COMPACT_ATOMS: atom_id res chain seq x y z
N MET A 1 21.01 -19.09 -11.06
CA MET A 1 20.17 -19.89 -10.15
C MET A 1 20.39 -19.48 -8.70
N ASP A 2 21.63 -19.29 -8.24
CA ASP A 2 21.92 -18.97 -6.82
C ASP A 2 21.36 -17.63 -6.32
N ARG A 3 21.38 -16.57 -7.14
CA ARG A 3 20.75 -15.27 -6.78
C ARG A 3 19.23 -15.37 -6.58
N THR A 4 18.56 -16.21 -7.36
CA THR A 4 17.12 -16.44 -7.26
C THR A 4 16.78 -17.29 -6.05
N LYS A 5 17.65 -18.24 -5.70
CA LYS A 5 17.49 -19.10 -4.53
C LYS A 5 17.74 -18.35 -3.21
N LEU A 6 18.81 -17.55 -3.12
CA LEU A 6 19.05 -16.62 -2.02
C LEU A 6 17.89 -15.63 -1.85
N PHE A 7 17.37 -15.07 -2.94
CA PHE A 7 16.20 -14.21 -2.91
C PHE A 7 14.97 -14.92 -2.31
N LEU A 8 14.72 -16.18 -2.67
CA LEU A 8 13.59 -16.96 -2.15
C LEU A 8 13.79 -17.38 -0.67
N GLU A 9 15.03 -17.67 -0.26
CA GLU A 9 15.41 -18.02 1.12
C GLU A 9 15.31 -16.80 2.06
N GLU A 10 15.82 -15.64 1.64
CA GLU A 10 15.80 -14.38 2.43
C GLU A 10 14.39 -13.77 2.56
N SER A 11 13.51 -14.04 1.59
CA SER A 11 12.15 -13.49 1.55
C SER A 11 11.11 -14.36 2.25
N ALA A 12 11.53 -15.48 2.87
CA ALA A 12 10.64 -16.49 3.47
C ALA A 12 9.57 -17.03 2.49
N LEU A 13 9.81 -16.92 1.17
CA LEU A 13 8.86 -17.33 0.14
C LEU A 13 8.88 -18.84 -0.13
N ILE A 14 9.90 -19.56 0.33
CA ILE A 14 10.06 -21.00 0.07
C ILE A 14 8.99 -21.85 0.76
N SER A 15 8.40 -21.35 1.85
CA SER A 15 7.32 -22.03 2.59
C SER A 15 5.92 -21.50 2.26
N LEU A 16 5.77 -20.64 1.25
CA LEU A 16 4.47 -20.10 0.87
C LEU A 16 3.70 -21.08 -0.01
N ASP A 17 2.59 -21.58 0.54
CA ASP A 17 1.56 -22.23 -0.26
C ASP A 17 0.67 -21.15 -0.90
N VAL A 18 0.68 -21.08 -2.23
CA VAL A 18 -0.11 -20.10 -3.00
C VAL A 18 -1.49 -20.67 -3.23
N LYS A 19 -2.51 -19.93 -2.82
CA LYS A 19 -3.90 -20.37 -3.00
C LYS A 19 -4.21 -20.46 -4.49
N GLN A 20 -4.47 -21.68 -4.95
CA GLN A 20 -4.89 -21.91 -6.32
C GLN A 20 -6.21 -21.18 -6.58
N PHE A 21 -6.32 -20.62 -7.79
CA PHE A 21 -7.55 -19.99 -8.23
C PHE A 21 -8.62 -21.08 -8.39
N THR A 22 -9.61 -21.09 -7.50
CA THR A 22 -10.80 -21.91 -7.66
C THR A 22 -11.72 -21.20 -8.65
N PHE A 23 -12.13 -21.90 -9.70
CA PHE A 23 -13.10 -21.35 -10.65
C PHE A 23 -14.37 -20.94 -9.89
N PHE A 24 -14.90 -19.76 -10.24
CA PHE A 24 -16.12 -19.22 -9.66
C PHE A 24 -17.23 -20.27 -9.77
N SER A 25 -17.60 -20.85 -8.62
CA SER A 25 -18.51 -22.01 -8.56
C SER A 25 -19.98 -21.60 -8.66
N PHE A 26 -20.25 -20.30 -8.72
CA PHE A 26 -21.56 -19.74 -8.96
C PHE A 26 -21.68 -19.29 -10.41
N PRO A 27 -22.78 -19.61 -11.11
CA PRO A 27 -23.05 -18.94 -12.37
C PRO A 27 -23.23 -17.42 -12.12
N PRO A 28 -22.88 -16.55 -13.09
CA PRO A 28 -22.89 -15.10 -12.90
C PRO A 28 -24.23 -14.51 -12.43
N TRP A 29 -25.35 -15.16 -12.72
CA TRP A 29 -26.69 -14.72 -12.34
C TRP A 29 -27.18 -15.25 -10.99
N SER A 30 -26.40 -16.07 -10.28
CA SER A 30 -26.80 -16.64 -8.98
C SER A 30 -25.74 -16.45 -7.90
N VAL A 31 -24.87 -15.46 -8.06
CA VAL A 31 -23.86 -15.17 -7.04
C VAL A 31 -24.57 -14.63 -5.79
N PRO A 32 -24.39 -15.26 -4.62
CA PRO A 32 -25.00 -14.77 -3.39
C PRO A 32 -24.44 -13.39 -3.07
N SER A 33 -25.31 -12.39 -2.90
CA SER A 33 -24.92 -11.09 -2.35
C SER A 33 -25.25 -11.02 -0.87
N ILE A 34 -24.35 -10.45 -0.09
CA ILE A 34 -24.58 -10.19 1.33
C ILE A 34 -25.10 -8.76 1.50
N ASN A 35 -26.17 -8.62 2.26
CA ASN A 35 -26.54 -7.34 2.85
C ASN A 35 -25.92 -7.23 4.24
N TYR A 36 -25.30 -6.09 4.52
CA TYR A 36 -24.81 -5.75 5.86
C TYR A 36 -25.57 -4.56 6.43
N ILE A 37 -25.61 -4.49 7.74
CA ILE A 37 -26.23 -3.41 8.50
C ILE A 37 -25.15 -2.40 8.86
N ASP A 38 -25.40 -1.12 8.61
CA ASP A 38 -24.54 -0.02 9.06
C ASP A 38 -25.36 0.98 9.88
N PRO A 39 -25.50 0.76 11.20
CA PRO A 39 -26.23 1.65 12.08
C PRO A 39 -25.49 2.98 12.32
N PHE A 40 -24.25 3.11 11.82
CA PHE A 40 -23.37 4.24 12.05
C PHE A 40 -23.18 5.11 10.80
N SER A 41 -23.80 4.76 9.68
CA SER A 41 -23.65 5.40 8.36
C SER A 41 -23.79 6.94 8.36
N LEU A 42 -24.59 7.50 9.26
CA LEU A 42 -24.83 8.94 9.39
C LEU A 42 -23.83 9.65 10.33
N LEU A 43 -22.91 8.93 10.96
CA LEU A 43 -21.98 9.44 11.96
C LEU A 43 -20.56 9.59 11.40
N HIS A 44 -19.98 10.78 11.57
CA HIS A 44 -18.59 11.02 11.20
C HIS A 44 -17.65 10.79 12.39
N LYS A 45 -16.69 9.86 12.23
CA LYS A 45 -15.74 9.48 13.29
C LYS A 45 -14.92 10.66 13.86
N ALA A 46 -14.64 11.67 13.04
CA ALA A 46 -13.87 12.85 13.46
C ALA A 46 -14.64 13.82 14.37
N SER A 47 -15.97 13.85 14.28
CA SER A 47 -16.83 14.80 15.00
C SER A 47 -17.70 14.16 16.07
N THR A 48 -17.85 12.85 16.04
CA THR A 48 -18.75 12.11 16.94
C THR A 48 -17.97 11.53 18.12
N ALA A 49 -18.44 11.82 19.33
CA ALA A 49 -17.82 11.30 20.55
C ALA A 49 -17.93 9.75 20.63
N PRO A 50 -16.91 9.02 21.13
CA PRO A 50 -16.94 7.56 21.25
C PRO A 50 -18.16 6.99 21.98
N VAL A 51 -18.66 7.71 23.00
CA VAL A 51 -19.84 7.31 23.77
C VAL A 51 -21.10 7.20 22.91
N VAL A 52 -21.23 8.00 21.85
CA VAL A 52 -22.38 7.96 20.93
C VAL A 52 -22.34 6.67 20.12
N PHE A 53 -21.17 6.30 19.59
CA PHE A 53 -21.00 5.01 18.91
C PHE A 53 -21.35 3.84 19.83
N TYR A 54 -20.92 3.90 21.09
CA TYR A 54 -21.25 2.88 22.08
C TYR A 54 -22.77 2.79 22.35
N GLN A 55 -23.47 3.92 22.46
CA GLN A 55 -24.93 3.95 22.64
C GLN A 55 -25.69 3.40 21.43
N VAL A 56 -25.31 3.80 20.22
CA VAL A 56 -25.91 3.29 18.97
C VAL A 56 -25.69 1.79 18.84
N PHE A 57 -24.47 1.32 19.17
CA PHE A 57 -24.17 -0.11 19.18
C PHE A 57 -25.07 -0.88 20.17
N ASN A 58 -25.24 -0.37 21.39
CA ASN A 58 -26.10 -1.01 22.39
C ASN A 58 -27.58 -1.04 21.97
N LEU A 59 -28.07 0.04 21.35
CA LEU A 59 -29.42 0.07 20.78
C LEU A 59 -29.57 -1.00 19.69
N HIS A 60 -28.62 -1.06 18.75
CA HIS A 60 -28.60 -2.12 17.75
C HIS A 60 -28.57 -3.52 18.38
N ARG A 61 -27.72 -3.75 19.40
CA ARG A 61 -27.70 -5.03 20.13
C ARG A 61 -29.02 -5.38 20.79
N SER A 62 -29.75 -4.40 21.31
CA SER A 62 -31.07 -4.63 21.89
C SER A 62 -32.10 -5.08 20.85
N LEU A 63 -32.04 -4.53 19.63
CA LEU A 63 -32.95 -4.89 18.52
C LEU A 63 -32.70 -6.30 17.98
N TYR A 64 -31.45 -6.75 18.02
CA TYR A 64 -31.04 -8.06 17.54
C TYR A 64 -30.71 -9.02 18.71
N SER A 65 -31.35 -8.88 19.86
CA SER A 65 -31.00 -9.61 21.10
C SER A 65 -30.96 -11.13 20.94
N GLN A 66 -31.77 -11.68 20.02
CA GLN A 66 -31.84 -13.10 19.66
C GLN A 66 -30.62 -13.63 18.89
N TYR A 67 -29.87 -12.75 18.22
CA TYR A 67 -28.67 -13.11 17.49
C TYR A 67 -27.47 -13.14 18.44
N VAL A 68 -26.69 -14.22 18.37
CA VAL A 68 -25.42 -14.34 19.08
C VAL A 68 -24.41 -13.39 18.43
N PRO A 69 -23.82 -12.44 19.18
CA PRO A 69 -22.85 -11.50 18.62
C PRO A 69 -21.48 -12.18 18.48
N VAL A 70 -20.90 -12.10 17.29
CA VAL A 70 -19.56 -12.62 16.98
C VAL A 70 -18.74 -11.46 16.42
N PHE A 71 -17.59 -11.16 17.00
CA PHE A 71 -16.72 -10.08 16.52
C PHE A 71 -15.52 -10.67 15.80
N THR A 72 -15.10 -10.04 14.72
CA THR A 72 -13.95 -10.47 13.93
C THR A 72 -13.02 -9.31 13.69
N ASP A 73 -11.72 -9.57 13.73
CA ASP A 73 -10.71 -8.56 13.45
C ASP A 73 -9.47 -9.19 12.79
N GLY A 74 -8.86 -8.44 11.88
CA GLY A 74 -7.59 -8.74 11.26
C GLY A 74 -6.53 -7.73 11.68
N SER A 75 -5.36 -8.23 12.10
CA SER A 75 -4.25 -7.35 12.45
C SER A 75 -3.05 -7.57 11.54
N LYS A 76 -2.41 -6.47 11.13
CA LYS A 76 -1.14 -6.49 10.40
C LYS A 76 -0.14 -5.49 10.97
N SER A 77 1.02 -6.02 11.35
CA SER A 77 2.23 -5.27 11.68
C SER A 77 3.37 -5.66 10.72
N ILE A 78 4.58 -5.14 10.96
CA ILE A 78 5.75 -5.40 10.11
C ILE A 78 6.12 -6.89 10.03
N ASN A 79 6.04 -7.62 11.15
CA ASN A 79 6.49 -9.03 11.23
C ASN A 79 5.38 -10.00 11.66
N HIS A 80 4.17 -9.50 11.89
CA HIS A 80 3.06 -10.28 12.42
C HIS A 80 1.78 -9.94 11.69
N VAL A 81 1.08 -10.96 11.21
CA VAL A 81 -0.28 -10.88 10.71
C VAL A 81 -1.09 -11.87 11.53
N GLY A 82 -2.25 -11.46 12.01
CA GLY A 82 -3.14 -12.32 12.76
C GLY A 82 -4.59 -12.03 12.43
N CYS A 83 -5.46 -12.98 12.71
CA CYS A 83 -6.90 -12.77 12.75
C CYS A 83 -7.46 -13.31 14.07
N SER A 84 -8.63 -12.82 14.46
CA SER A 84 -9.33 -13.32 15.62
C SER A 84 -10.83 -13.37 15.39
N VAL A 85 -11.46 -14.22 16.20
CA VAL A 85 -12.90 -14.35 16.30
C VAL A 85 -13.27 -14.41 17.76
N ALA A 86 -14.11 -13.49 18.20
CA ALA A 86 -14.58 -13.38 19.56
C ALA A 86 -16.08 -13.69 19.64
N PHE A 87 -16.38 -14.85 20.21
CA PHE A 87 -17.71 -15.22 20.66
C PHE A 87 -17.93 -14.70 22.09
N PRO A 88 -19.19 -14.71 22.60
CA PRO A 88 -19.46 -14.26 23.96
C PRO A 88 -18.76 -15.09 25.04
N ASP A 89 -18.51 -16.37 24.76
CA ASP A 89 -17.96 -17.35 25.69
C ASP A 89 -16.46 -17.66 25.45
N SER A 90 -15.94 -17.34 24.26
CA SER A 90 -14.64 -17.80 23.82
C SER A 90 -14.02 -16.89 22.77
N VAL A 91 -12.68 -16.88 22.73
CA VAL A 91 -11.91 -16.09 21.77
C VAL A 91 -10.91 -17.01 21.09
N SER A 92 -10.98 -17.07 19.77
CA SER A 92 -10.02 -17.78 18.94
C SER A 92 -9.15 -16.77 18.21
N ALA A 93 -7.84 -16.97 18.21
CA ALA A 93 -6.91 -16.09 17.51
C ALA A 93 -5.84 -16.91 16.80
N TYR A 94 -5.58 -16.55 15.56
CA TYR A 94 -4.70 -17.30 14.68
C TYR A 94 -3.64 -16.40 14.06
N ARG A 95 -2.40 -16.87 14.10
CA ARG A 95 -1.28 -16.26 13.41
C ARG A 95 -1.32 -16.67 11.94
N LEU A 96 -1.34 -15.67 11.09
CA LEU A 96 -1.38 -15.80 9.65
C LEU A 96 0.01 -15.59 9.03
N ASN A 97 0.15 -15.94 7.76
CA ASN A 97 1.37 -15.68 7.02
C ASN A 97 1.63 -14.16 6.87
N ALA A 98 2.88 -13.73 7.09
CA ALA A 98 3.28 -12.32 7.02
C ALA A 98 3.06 -11.66 5.63
N ALA A 99 3.00 -12.47 4.57
CA ALA A 99 2.71 -12.01 3.22
C ALA A 99 1.26 -11.49 3.06
N LEU A 100 0.31 -11.98 3.85
CA LEU A 100 -1.11 -11.64 3.74
C LEU A 100 -1.35 -10.15 3.99
N SER A 101 -2.18 -9.54 3.16
CA SER A 101 -2.61 -8.15 3.34
C SER A 101 -3.55 -8.01 4.54
N ILE A 102 -3.70 -6.78 5.04
CA ILE A 102 -4.68 -6.48 6.10
C ILE A 102 -6.08 -6.90 5.64
N TYR A 103 -6.43 -6.60 4.39
CA TYR A 103 -7.69 -7.00 3.78
C TYR A 103 -7.93 -8.52 3.84
N THR A 104 -6.92 -9.33 3.50
CA THR A 104 -7.07 -10.79 3.53
C THR A 104 -7.10 -11.33 4.97
N ALA A 105 -6.40 -10.70 5.92
CA ALA A 105 -6.48 -11.04 7.33
C ALA A 105 -7.90 -10.84 7.88
N GLU A 106 -8.53 -9.69 7.57
CA GLU A 106 -9.92 -9.39 7.91
C GLU A 106 -10.90 -10.40 7.29
N ALA A 107 -10.75 -10.69 6.00
CA ALA A 107 -11.59 -11.68 5.32
C ALA A 107 -11.40 -13.09 5.93
N THR A 108 -10.18 -13.44 6.31
CA THR A 108 -9.87 -14.72 6.95
C THR A 108 -10.48 -14.80 8.35
N ALA A 109 -10.55 -13.69 9.10
CA ALA A 109 -11.27 -13.61 10.37
C ALA A 109 -12.75 -13.98 10.20
N ILE A 110 -13.41 -13.44 9.18
CA ILE A 110 -14.80 -13.79 8.83
C ILE A 110 -14.92 -15.27 8.44
N SER A 111 -14.03 -15.79 7.59
CA SER A 111 -14.03 -17.21 7.22
C SER A 111 -13.88 -18.11 8.45
N CYS A 112 -13.00 -17.78 9.40
CA CYS A 112 -12.86 -18.51 10.66
C CYS A 112 -14.12 -18.45 11.51
N ALA A 113 -14.81 -17.30 11.52
CA ALA A 113 -16.08 -17.15 12.24
C ALA A 113 -17.15 -18.06 11.65
N LEU A 114 -17.31 -18.09 10.33
CA LEU A 114 -18.27 -18.97 9.65
C LEU A 114 -17.96 -20.45 9.90
N GLN A 115 -16.68 -20.84 9.83
CA GLN A 115 -16.26 -22.20 10.19
C GLN A 115 -16.65 -22.55 11.62
N ARG A 116 -16.42 -21.65 12.58
CA ARG A 116 -16.79 -21.87 13.98
C ARG A 116 -18.30 -21.91 14.20
N ILE A 117 -19.06 -21.07 13.48
CA ILE A 117 -20.54 -21.07 13.49
C ILE A 117 -21.09 -22.41 12.98
N SER A 118 -20.45 -23.03 12.00
CA SER A 118 -20.93 -24.29 11.42
C SER A 118 -21.04 -25.44 12.42
N SER A 119 -20.28 -25.40 13.52
CA SER A 119 -20.31 -26.39 14.59
C SER A 119 -21.22 -26.01 15.77
N GLU A 120 -21.90 -24.87 15.71
CA GLU A 120 -22.81 -24.41 16.77
C GLU A 120 -24.22 -25.02 16.64
N ASN A 121 -24.89 -25.12 17.79
CA ASN A 121 -26.29 -25.55 17.86
C ASN A 121 -27.26 -24.39 17.61
N THR A 122 -26.87 -23.17 17.99
CA THR A 122 -27.62 -21.96 17.69
C THR A 122 -27.60 -21.71 16.19
N ARG A 123 -28.67 -21.09 15.67
CA ARG A 123 -28.84 -20.84 14.24
C ARG A 123 -28.79 -19.37 13.86
N GLN A 124 -28.81 -18.46 14.83
CA GLN A 124 -28.89 -17.02 14.61
C GLN A 124 -27.63 -16.32 15.11
N PHE A 125 -26.85 -15.74 14.21
CA PHE A 125 -25.61 -15.02 14.52
C PHE A 125 -25.55 -13.65 13.88
N CYS A 126 -24.92 -12.70 14.55
CA CYS A 126 -24.57 -11.41 13.96
C CYS A 126 -23.06 -11.22 14.02
N ILE A 127 -22.43 -11.21 12.86
CA ILE A 127 -20.99 -11.01 12.68
C ILE A 127 -20.74 -9.50 12.60
N TYR A 128 -19.97 -9.00 13.56
CA TYR A 128 -19.50 -7.62 13.65
C TYR A 128 -18.05 -7.54 13.16
N THR A 129 -17.81 -6.71 12.16
CA THR A 129 -16.46 -6.43 11.61
C THR A 129 -16.30 -4.94 11.38
N ASP A 130 -15.09 -4.43 11.55
CA ASP A 130 -14.76 -3.04 11.19
C ASP A 130 -14.23 -2.89 9.76
N SER A 131 -14.07 -4.00 9.04
CA SER A 131 -13.57 -4.04 7.67
C SER A 131 -14.66 -3.74 6.63
N MET A 132 -14.95 -2.45 6.44
CA MET A 132 -15.90 -1.99 5.41
C MET A 132 -15.52 -2.50 4.01
N SER A 133 -14.22 -2.60 3.71
CA SER A 133 -13.74 -3.11 2.42
C SER A 133 -14.14 -4.56 2.15
N VAL A 134 -14.15 -5.41 3.18
CA VAL A 134 -14.55 -6.82 3.04
C VAL A 134 -16.06 -6.93 2.88
N LEU A 135 -16.83 -6.17 3.66
CA LEU A 135 -18.30 -6.10 3.54
C LEU A 135 -18.73 -5.63 2.14
N GLN A 136 -18.11 -4.59 1.61
CA GLN A 136 -18.37 -4.10 0.25
C GLN A 136 -18.04 -5.15 -0.82
N SER A 137 -16.95 -5.90 -0.64
CA SER A 137 -16.56 -6.96 -1.58
C SER A 137 -17.52 -8.15 -1.54
N LEU A 138 -18.08 -8.45 -0.37
CA LEU A 138 -19.13 -9.47 -0.22
C LEU A 138 -20.50 -9.02 -0.74
N GLN A 139 -20.75 -7.71 -0.80
CA GLN A 139 -21.95 -7.15 -1.41
C GLN A 139 -21.83 -7.07 -2.95
N GLN A 140 -20.65 -6.72 -3.48
CA GLN A 140 -20.37 -6.51 -4.91
C GLN A 140 -19.50 -7.63 -5.48
N THR A 141 -20.10 -8.81 -5.61
CA THR A 141 -19.39 -10.06 -5.94
C THR A 141 -18.89 -10.15 -7.38
N ASP A 142 -19.44 -9.34 -8.29
CA ASP A 142 -19.07 -9.34 -9.73
C ASP A 142 -17.64 -8.83 -9.98
N SER A 143 -17.02 -8.22 -8.97
CA SER A 143 -15.72 -7.52 -9.08
C SER A 143 -14.59 -8.16 -8.27
N SER A 144 -14.88 -9.07 -7.33
CA SER A 144 -13.87 -9.58 -6.40
C SER A 144 -13.32 -10.94 -6.81
N ASN A 145 -12.21 -10.96 -7.57
CA ASN A 145 -11.42 -12.17 -7.85
C ASN A 145 -10.59 -12.65 -6.64
N ASN A 146 -10.96 -12.27 -5.42
CA ASN A 146 -10.21 -12.67 -4.22
C ASN A 146 -10.68 -14.07 -3.76
N PRO A 147 -9.78 -15.08 -3.73
CA PRO A 147 -10.17 -16.45 -3.42
C PRO A 147 -10.65 -16.65 -1.98
N VAL A 148 -10.36 -15.73 -1.05
CA VAL A 148 -10.92 -15.80 0.32
C VAL A 148 -12.38 -15.34 0.34
N ILE A 149 -12.74 -14.34 -0.48
CA ILE A 149 -14.13 -13.90 -0.62
C ILE A 149 -14.99 -15.02 -1.23
N CYS A 150 -14.48 -15.71 -2.24
CA CYS A 150 -15.18 -16.87 -2.81
C CYS A 150 -15.45 -17.96 -1.76
N ASP A 151 -14.47 -18.28 -0.91
CA ASP A 151 -14.65 -19.27 0.17
C ASP A 151 -15.73 -18.83 1.16
N ILE A 152 -15.75 -17.55 1.54
CA ILE A 152 -16.77 -17.00 2.44
C ILE A 152 -18.16 -17.16 1.84
N LEU A 153 -18.32 -16.82 0.55
CA LEU A 153 -19.61 -16.97 -0.14
C LEU A 153 -20.06 -18.44 -0.19
N LEU A 154 -19.15 -19.38 -0.44
CA LEU A 154 -19.43 -20.83 -0.42
C LEU A 154 -19.83 -21.31 0.98
N GLN A 155 -19.09 -20.90 2.01
CA GLN A 155 -19.41 -21.24 3.41
C GLN A 155 -20.78 -20.69 3.80
N MET A 156 -21.11 -19.48 3.37
CA MET A 156 -22.40 -18.88 3.67
C MET A 156 -23.56 -19.58 2.99
N GLU A 157 -23.41 -19.98 1.73
CA GLU A 157 -24.46 -20.72 1.04
C GLU A 157 -24.68 -22.09 1.69
N ASP A 158 -23.60 -22.79 2.09
CA ASP A 158 -23.69 -24.05 2.85
C ASP A 158 -24.40 -23.86 4.21
N LEU A 159 -24.05 -22.80 4.95
CA LEU A 159 -24.69 -22.46 6.23
C LEU A 159 -26.17 -22.10 6.04
N ARG A 160 -26.50 -21.32 5.01
CA ARG A 160 -27.90 -20.97 4.69
C ARG A 160 -28.71 -22.23 4.39
N ASN A 161 -28.15 -23.16 3.61
CA ASN A 161 -28.80 -24.44 3.28
C ASN A 161 -28.99 -25.34 4.51
N LYS A 162 -28.16 -25.17 5.55
CA LYS A 162 -28.30 -25.83 6.86
C LYS A 162 -29.26 -25.10 7.82
N GLY A 163 -29.89 -24.00 7.38
CA GLY A 163 -30.86 -23.24 8.16
C GLY A 163 -30.26 -22.24 9.14
N PHE A 164 -29.01 -21.82 8.93
CA PHE A 164 -28.42 -20.71 9.69
C PHE A 164 -28.87 -19.36 9.10
N ASP A 165 -29.13 -18.42 10.00
CA ASP A 165 -29.45 -17.03 9.71
C ASP A 165 -28.34 -16.14 10.27
N ILE A 166 -27.52 -15.58 9.37
CA ILE A 166 -26.29 -14.87 9.70
C ILE A 166 -26.40 -13.44 9.17
N LEU A 167 -26.36 -12.48 10.07
CA LEU A 167 -26.33 -11.05 9.76
C LEU A 167 -24.90 -10.55 9.80
N PHE A 168 -24.58 -9.61 8.91
CA PHE A 168 -23.33 -8.86 8.95
C PHE A 168 -23.62 -7.43 9.41
N CYS A 169 -22.80 -6.90 10.30
CA CYS A 169 -22.91 -5.52 10.76
C CYS A 169 -21.53 -4.88 10.76
N TRP A 170 -21.43 -3.69 10.18
CA TRP A 170 -20.23 -2.89 10.31
C TRP A 170 -20.18 -2.25 11.71
N VAL A 171 -18.99 -2.23 12.31
CA VAL A 171 -18.72 -1.51 13.57
C VAL A 171 -17.49 -0.62 13.43
N PRO A 172 -17.47 0.58 14.03
CA PRO A 172 -16.31 1.43 13.98
C PRO A 172 -15.20 0.89 14.92
N SER A 173 -13.96 0.88 14.43
CA SER A 173 -12.79 0.51 15.23
C SER A 173 -12.50 1.54 16.33
N HIS A 174 -12.01 1.06 17.48
CA HIS A 174 -11.52 1.89 18.60
C HIS A 174 -12.54 2.86 19.23
N THR A 175 -13.79 2.41 19.39
CA THR A 175 -14.87 3.22 19.98
C THR A 175 -15.38 2.71 21.33
N GLY A 176 -14.65 1.83 22.04
CA GLY A 176 -15.10 1.30 23.34
C GLY A 176 -16.02 0.07 23.25
N ILE A 177 -16.25 -0.48 22.06
CA ILE A 177 -17.06 -1.69 21.90
C ILE A 177 -16.23 -2.89 22.34
N LYS A 178 -16.51 -3.40 23.54
CA LYS A 178 -15.73 -4.46 24.21
C LYS A 178 -15.42 -5.66 23.33
N GLY A 179 -16.40 -6.16 22.57
CA GLY A 179 -16.20 -7.33 21.70
C GLY A 179 -15.22 -7.05 20.55
N ASN A 180 -15.30 -5.86 19.95
CA ASN A 180 -14.38 -5.44 18.89
C ASN A 180 -12.96 -5.21 19.42
N GLU A 181 -12.84 -4.56 20.59
CA GLU A 181 -11.53 -4.32 21.23
C GLU A 181 -10.86 -5.63 21.64
N LEU A 182 -11.65 -6.60 22.11
CA LEU A 182 -11.16 -7.92 22.46
C LEU A 182 -10.72 -8.70 21.21
N ALA A 183 -11.45 -8.61 20.10
CA ALA A 183 -11.02 -9.18 18.81
C ALA A 183 -9.71 -8.53 18.33
N ASP A 184 -9.62 -7.21 18.30
CA ASP A 184 -8.41 -6.46 17.91
C ASP A 184 -7.19 -6.82 18.76
N SER A 185 -7.37 -6.85 20.10
CA SER A 185 -6.30 -7.27 21.00
C SER A 185 -5.86 -8.72 20.74
N ALA A 186 -6.81 -9.63 20.52
CA ALA A 186 -6.51 -11.04 20.30
C ALA A 186 -5.82 -11.29 18.95
N ALA A 187 -6.21 -10.57 17.88
CA ALA A 187 -5.57 -10.65 16.57
C ALA A 187 -4.11 -10.18 16.62
N LYS A 188 -3.86 -9.07 17.35
CA LYS A 188 -2.50 -8.55 17.60
C LYS A 188 -1.61 -9.53 18.36
N SER A 189 -2.17 -10.28 19.31
CA SER A 189 -1.43 -11.25 20.13
C SER A 189 -1.52 -12.69 19.62
N ALA A 190 -2.01 -12.94 18.40
CA ALA A 190 -2.23 -14.29 17.91
C ALA A 190 -0.92 -15.08 17.77
N LEU A 191 -0.86 -16.28 18.36
CA LEU A 191 0.34 -17.13 18.33
C LEU A 191 0.12 -18.45 17.59
N VAL A 192 -1.10 -18.97 17.60
CA VAL A 192 -1.44 -20.29 17.02
C VAL A 192 -1.41 -20.18 15.49
N PRO A 193 -0.50 -20.85 14.78
CA PRO A 193 -0.42 -20.74 13.33
C PRO A 193 -1.66 -21.33 12.66
N LEU A 194 -2.24 -20.58 11.73
CA LEU A 194 -3.24 -21.08 10.79
C LEU A 194 -2.58 -21.23 9.42
N ASN A 195 -2.45 -22.47 8.98
CA ASN A 195 -1.93 -22.78 7.65
C ASN A 195 -3.02 -22.46 6.62
N SER A 196 -3.06 -21.20 6.17
CA SER A 196 -3.93 -20.74 5.09
C SER A 196 -3.09 -20.44 3.85
N ALA A 197 -3.49 -20.98 2.71
CA ALA A 197 -2.87 -20.64 1.44
C ALA A 197 -3.06 -19.13 1.13
N VAL A 198 -2.02 -18.50 0.59
CA VAL A 198 -1.97 -17.03 0.41
C VAL A 198 -2.46 -16.66 -1.00
N PRO A 199 -3.37 -15.68 -1.16
CA PRO A 199 -3.77 -15.21 -2.48
C PRO A 199 -2.59 -14.68 -3.30
N LEU A 200 -2.58 -14.95 -4.61
CA LEU A 200 -1.51 -14.51 -5.52
C LEU A 200 -1.33 -12.98 -5.54
N SER A 201 -2.40 -12.21 -5.35
CA SER A 201 -2.35 -10.75 -5.23
C SER A 201 -1.48 -10.30 -4.06
N ASP A 202 -1.61 -10.97 -2.92
CA ASP A 202 -0.87 -10.66 -1.69
C ASP A 202 0.61 -11.04 -1.86
N VAL A 203 0.87 -12.23 -2.42
CA VAL A 203 2.23 -12.67 -2.76
C VAL A 203 2.91 -11.67 -3.71
N THR A 204 2.22 -11.25 -4.77
CA THR A 204 2.77 -10.29 -5.75
C THR A 204 3.06 -8.94 -5.10
N CYS A 205 2.17 -8.46 -4.22
CA CYS A 205 2.37 -7.23 -3.46
C CYS A 205 3.59 -7.34 -2.54
N PHE A 206 3.71 -8.45 -1.80
CA PHE A 206 4.81 -8.72 -0.89
C PHE A 206 6.16 -8.76 -1.64
N ILE A 207 6.24 -9.53 -2.73
CA ILE A 207 7.43 -9.63 -3.59
C ILE A 207 7.82 -8.25 -4.11
N ARG A 208 6.86 -7.46 -4.63
CA ARG A 208 7.13 -6.12 -5.16
C ARG A 208 7.71 -5.20 -4.08
N LYS A 209 7.14 -5.23 -2.86
CA LYS A 209 7.65 -4.44 -1.72
C LYS A 209 9.07 -4.86 -1.35
N HIS A 210 9.33 -6.16 -1.30
CA HIS A 210 10.65 -6.69 -0.97
C HIS A 210 11.71 -6.30 -2.03
N ILE A 211 11.39 -6.46 -3.33
CA ILE A 211 12.27 -6.03 -4.43
C ILE A 211 12.54 -4.53 -4.36
N ASN A 212 11.51 -3.70 -4.15
CA ASN A 212 11.70 -2.26 -4.03
C ASN A 212 12.60 -1.88 -2.84
N LYS A 213 12.47 -2.58 -1.70
CA LYS A 213 13.34 -2.39 -0.54
C LYS A 213 14.80 -2.75 -0.87
N MET A 214 15.02 -3.89 -1.51
CA MET A 214 16.36 -4.31 -1.94
C MET A 214 16.98 -3.31 -2.93
N TRP A 215 16.19 -2.83 -3.90
CA TRP A 215 16.63 -1.80 -4.82
C TRP A 215 16.94 -0.48 -4.12
N GLN A 216 16.15 -0.09 -3.13
CA GLN A 216 16.42 1.10 -2.34
C GLN A 216 17.73 0.96 -1.56
N GLN A 217 17.98 -0.19 -0.92
CA GLN A 217 19.24 -0.45 -0.23
C GLN A 217 20.46 -0.39 -1.18
N LEU A 218 20.36 -0.98 -2.36
CA LEU A 218 21.41 -0.87 -3.38
C LEU A 218 21.60 0.56 -3.87
N TRP A 219 20.51 1.32 -3.95
CA TRP A 219 20.51 2.71 -4.38
C TRP A 219 21.15 3.63 -3.32
N ASP A 220 20.87 3.41 -2.04
CA ASP A 220 21.46 4.14 -0.91
C ASP A 220 23.00 4.00 -0.87
N LEU A 221 23.53 2.87 -1.36
CA LEU A 221 24.99 2.65 -1.49
C LEU A 221 25.63 3.45 -2.64
N GLN A 222 24.85 4.06 -3.53
CA GLN A 222 25.34 4.82 -4.68
C GLN A 222 25.66 6.29 -4.33
N GLU A 223 26.42 6.52 -3.25
CA GLU A 223 26.71 7.86 -2.71
C GLU A 223 27.38 8.81 -3.74
N GLN A 224 28.17 8.26 -4.67
CA GLN A 224 28.86 9.03 -5.72
C GLN A 224 28.00 9.26 -6.98
N ASN A 225 26.78 8.74 -7.03
CA ASN A 225 25.91 8.89 -8.19
C ASN A 225 25.23 10.26 -8.20
N LYS A 226 25.42 11.01 -9.29
CA LYS A 226 24.85 12.36 -9.49
C LYS A 226 23.32 12.41 -9.33
N LEU A 227 22.63 11.32 -9.69
CA LEU A 227 21.18 11.24 -9.55
C LEU A 227 20.75 10.88 -8.12
N HIS A 228 21.59 10.16 -7.35
CA HIS A 228 21.27 9.78 -5.97
C HIS A 228 21.13 11.00 -5.07
N SER A 229 22.01 11.99 -5.21
CA SER A 229 21.90 13.26 -4.46
C SER A 229 20.60 14.02 -4.74
N LEU A 230 20.05 13.89 -5.94
CA LEU A 230 18.78 14.51 -6.34
C LEU A 230 17.55 13.67 -5.99
N LYS A 231 17.68 12.35 -6.07
CA LYS A 231 16.60 11.39 -5.94
C LYS A 231 17.03 10.27 -5.00
N PRO A 232 17.15 10.55 -3.69
CA PRO A 232 17.58 9.53 -2.73
C PRO A 232 16.56 8.40 -2.62
N PHE A 233 15.26 8.68 -2.84
CA PHE A 233 14.22 7.66 -2.80
C PHE A 233 13.81 7.19 -4.21
N LEU A 234 13.74 5.87 -4.37
CA LEU A 234 13.19 5.24 -5.56
C LEU A 234 11.68 5.49 -5.62
N GLY A 235 11.20 5.75 -6.83
CA GLY A 235 9.84 6.23 -7.05
C GLY A 235 9.70 6.85 -8.43
N ARG A 236 8.46 7.06 -8.86
CA ARG A 236 8.16 7.79 -10.10
C ARG A 236 8.02 9.27 -9.77
N TRP A 237 8.84 10.09 -10.42
CA TRP A 237 8.61 11.54 -10.45
C TRP A 237 7.60 11.87 -11.55
N PRO A 238 6.80 12.94 -11.38
CA PRO A 238 5.86 13.35 -12.40
C PRO A 238 6.61 13.74 -13.68
N GLY A 239 6.10 13.29 -14.83
CA GLY A 239 6.62 13.67 -16.13
C GLY A 239 6.20 15.08 -16.50
N VAL A 240 7.04 15.79 -17.26
CA VAL A 240 6.65 17.09 -17.84
C VAL A 240 5.78 16.84 -19.08
N PRO A 241 4.63 17.53 -19.26
CA PRO A 241 3.71 17.26 -20.38
C PRO A 241 4.33 17.42 -21.78
N VAL A 242 5.45 18.15 -21.88
CA VAL A 242 6.17 18.37 -23.13
C VAL A 242 7.38 17.44 -23.20
N ARG A 243 7.32 16.42 -24.07
CA ARG A 243 8.38 15.40 -24.25
C ARG A 243 9.80 15.98 -24.35
N ARG A 244 9.99 17.04 -25.15
CA ARG A 244 11.31 17.68 -25.31
C ARG A 244 11.84 18.25 -23.99
N LYS A 245 10.97 18.89 -23.20
CA LYS A 245 11.31 19.44 -21.88
C LYS A 245 11.61 18.32 -20.88
N ASP A 246 10.85 17.23 -20.93
CA ASP A 246 11.04 16.07 -20.06
C ASP A 246 12.37 15.35 -20.30
N VAL A 247 12.78 15.21 -21.57
CA VAL A 247 14.10 14.68 -21.95
C VAL A 247 15.23 15.58 -21.44
N ILE A 248 15.11 16.89 -21.64
CA ILE A 248 16.09 17.86 -21.15
C ILE A 248 16.21 17.77 -19.63
N LEU A 249 15.09 17.77 -18.92
CA LEU A 249 15.06 17.67 -17.47
C LEU A 249 15.67 16.35 -16.97
N THR A 250 15.38 15.23 -17.62
CA THR A 250 15.97 13.92 -17.31
C THR A 250 17.49 13.96 -17.47
N ARG A 251 18.00 14.54 -18.57
CA ARG A 251 19.44 14.71 -18.81
C ARG A 251 20.11 15.57 -17.74
N LEU A 252 19.47 16.66 -17.34
CA LEU A 252 19.94 17.50 -16.24
C LEU A 252 19.98 16.74 -14.91
N ARG A 253 18.94 15.96 -14.58
CA ARG A 253 18.84 15.16 -13.36
C ARG A 253 19.91 14.08 -13.25
N ILE A 254 20.21 13.37 -14.34
CA ILE A 254 21.30 12.38 -14.35
C ILE A 254 22.67 13.09 -14.41
N GLY A 255 22.70 14.41 -14.64
CA GLY A 255 23.92 15.19 -14.77
C GLY A 255 24.66 14.99 -16.09
N HIS A 256 23.99 14.44 -17.11
CA HIS A 256 24.57 14.07 -18.40
C HIS A 256 23.94 14.89 -19.52
N THR A 257 24.74 15.80 -20.10
CA THR A 257 24.35 16.61 -21.26
C THR A 257 25.35 16.39 -22.37
N ARG A 258 24.96 16.68 -23.62
CA ARG A 258 25.91 16.65 -24.73
C ARG A 258 27.13 17.53 -24.44
N PHE A 259 26.95 18.74 -23.91
CA PHE A 259 28.07 19.62 -23.58
C PHE A 259 29.01 19.03 -22.52
N THR A 260 28.47 18.50 -21.42
CA THR A 260 29.30 18.05 -20.29
C THR A 260 29.97 16.70 -20.53
N HIS A 261 29.45 15.83 -21.42
CA HIS A 261 29.94 14.45 -21.59
C HIS A 261 30.38 14.09 -23.01
N LYS A 262 30.25 14.99 -24.00
CA LYS A 262 30.75 14.75 -25.37
C LYS A 262 32.23 14.35 -25.36
N HIS A 263 33.05 15.01 -24.54
CA HIS A 263 34.49 14.77 -24.47
C HIS A 263 34.86 13.30 -24.16
N LEU A 264 34.03 12.59 -23.36
CA LEU A 264 34.25 11.17 -23.06
C LEU A 264 34.06 10.27 -24.29
N LEU A 265 33.14 10.64 -25.20
CA LEU A 265 32.87 9.87 -26.42
C LEU A 265 33.97 10.07 -27.48
N PHE A 266 34.60 11.24 -27.49
CA PHE A 266 35.64 11.60 -28.46
C PHE A 266 37.06 11.52 -27.88
N ALA A 267 37.21 11.09 -26.63
CA ALA A 267 38.48 11.09 -25.89
C ALA A 267 39.18 12.48 -25.90
N GLU A 268 38.39 13.54 -25.85
CA GLU A 268 38.86 14.93 -25.78
C GLU A 268 39.00 15.39 -24.31
N PRO A 269 39.75 16.46 -24.04
CA PRO A 269 39.78 17.08 -22.72
C PRO A 269 38.39 17.54 -22.26
N ALA A 270 38.10 17.39 -20.97
CA ALA A 270 36.85 17.90 -20.40
C ALA A 270 36.73 19.42 -20.60
N PRO A 271 35.55 19.95 -20.97
CA PRO A 271 35.37 21.38 -21.12
C PRO A 271 35.48 22.08 -19.75
N ILE A 272 36.28 23.14 -19.68
CA ILE A 272 36.55 23.92 -18.47
C ILE A 272 35.98 25.33 -18.62
N CYS A 273 35.43 25.88 -17.54
CA CYS A 273 35.00 27.27 -17.49
C CYS A 273 36.21 28.20 -17.55
N THR A 274 36.26 29.10 -18.53
CA THR A 274 37.38 30.05 -18.71
C THR A 274 37.49 31.06 -17.57
N SER A 275 36.38 31.38 -16.89
CA SER A 275 36.37 32.37 -15.80
C SER A 275 36.79 31.80 -14.45
N CYS A 276 36.30 30.61 -14.08
CA CYS A 276 36.58 30.03 -12.76
C CYS A 276 37.43 28.76 -12.79
N GLN A 277 37.90 28.33 -13.97
CA GLN A 277 38.81 27.19 -14.17
C GLN A 277 38.30 25.84 -13.63
N ALA A 278 36.99 25.73 -13.38
CA ALA A 278 36.34 24.50 -12.96
C ALA A 278 35.82 23.70 -14.17
N PRO A 279 35.82 22.36 -14.14
CA PRO A 279 35.22 21.55 -15.18
C PRO A 279 33.71 21.78 -15.26
N TYR A 280 33.15 21.86 -16.46
CA TYR A 280 31.72 22.03 -16.63
C TYR A 280 30.94 20.77 -16.22
N SER A 281 30.07 20.94 -15.22
CA SER A 281 29.06 19.97 -14.81
C SER A 281 27.68 20.61 -14.80
N VAL A 282 26.61 19.80 -14.74
CA VAL A 282 25.25 20.35 -14.60
C VAL A 282 25.11 21.13 -13.29
N LEU A 283 25.69 20.63 -12.19
CA LEU A 283 25.75 21.33 -10.92
C LEU A 283 26.47 22.68 -11.06
N HIS A 284 27.60 22.69 -11.77
CA HIS A 284 28.37 23.90 -12.00
C HIS A 284 27.54 24.95 -12.76
N ILE A 285 26.88 24.57 -13.84
CA ILE A 285 26.10 25.50 -14.66
C ILE A 285 24.87 26.02 -13.89
N LEU A 286 24.14 25.11 -13.24
CA LEU A 286 22.87 25.45 -12.61
C LEU A 286 23.04 26.15 -11.26
N ILE A 287 24.13 25.91 -10.51
CA ILE A 287 24.27 26.35 -9.12
C ILE A 287 25.57 27.12 -8.86
N GLU A 288 26.74 26.61 -9.28
CA GLU A 288 28.03 27.08 -8.73
C GLU A 288 28.72 28.18 -9.54
N CYS A 289 28.58 28.17 -10.87
CA CYS A 289 29.40 29.00 -11.76
C CYS A 289 29.16 30.49 -11.50
N PRO A 290 30.20 31.29 -11.16
CA PRO A 290 30.03 32.72 -10.88
C PRO A 290 29.49 33.51 -12.07
N VAL A 291 29.81 33.07 -13.30
CA VAL A 291 29.40 33.72 -14.56
C VAL A 291 27.88 33.80 -14.70
N PHE A 292 27.16 32.80 -14.21
CA PHE A 292 25.70 32.72 -14.36
C PHE A 292 24.92 33.27 -13.16
N THR A 293 25.60 33.88 -12.18
CA THR A 293 24.96 34.33 -10.92
C THR A 293 23.81 35.31 -11.17
N PHE A 294 24.02 36.30 -12.03
CA PHE A 294 23.00 37.30 -12.35
C PHE A 294 21.78 36.67 -13.03
N GLN A 295 22.00 35.78 -14.01
CA GLN A 295 20.92 35.08 -14.70
C GLN A 295 20.17 34.16 -13.74
N ARG A 296 20.86 33.45 -12.83
CA ARG A 296 20.20 32.62 -11.81
C ARG A 296 19.30 33.46 -10.91
N GLN A 297 19.79 34.59 -10.41
CA GLN A 297 18.98 35.50 -9.59
C GLN A 297 17.74 35.98 -10.36
N SER A 298 17.89 36.35 -11.63
CA SER A 298 16.78 36.84 -12.47
C SER A 298 15.73 35.79 -12.80
N PHE A 299 16.08 34.52 -12.96
CA PHE A 299 15.15 33.47 -13.38
C PHE A 299 14.64 32.58 -12.25
N PHE A 300 15.38 32.50 -11.13
CA PHE A 300 15.05 31.65 -9.99
C PHE A 300 14.61 32.46 -8.76
N ASN A 301 14.75 33.79 -8.76
CA ASN A 301 14.35 34.68 -7.65
C ASN A 301 14.89 34.25 -6.27
N ALA A 302 16.05 33.60 -6.23
CA ALA A 302 16.66 33.09 -5.01
C ALA A 302 18.18 33.31 -5.01
N THR A 303 18.72 33.65 -3.84
CA THR A 303 20.16 33.87 -3.61
C THR A 303 20.91 32.56 -3.34
N PHE A 304 20.22 31.57 -2.78
CA PHE A 304 20.72 30.22 -2.54
C PHE A 304 19.75 29.22 -3.14
N LEU A 305 20.25 28.34 -4.01
CA LEU A 305 19.48 27.30 -4.67
C LEU A 305 20.24 26.00 -4.53
N SER A 306 19.54 24.94 -4.16
CA SER A 306 20.04 23.59 -4.32
C SER A 306 19.72 23.07 -5.73
N LEU A 307 20.45 22.05 -6.17
CA LEU A 307 20.14 21.37 -7.43
C LEU A 307 18.73 20.74 -7.39
N GLN A 308 18.26 20.35 -6.19
CA GLN A 308 16.92 19.81 -5.99
C GLN A 308 15.83 20.86 -6.21
N ASP A 309 16.06 22.13 -5.85
CA ASP A 309 15.09 23.21 -6.09
C ASP A 309 14.90 23.48 -7.59
N VAL A 310 15.97 23.29 -8.38
CA VAL A 310 15.96 23.59 -9.82
C VAL A 310 15.43 22.42 -10.64
N VAL A 311 15.91 21.20 -10.38
CA VAL A 311 15.62 20.01 -11.21
C VAL A 311 15.12 18.79 -10.42
N GLY A 312 14.78 18.95 -9.13
CA GLY A 312 14.22 17.88 -8.30
C GLY A 312 12.82 17.43 -8.74
N GLU A 313 12.07 16.77 -7.86
CA GLU A 313 10.75 16.20 -8.19
C GLU A 313 9.81 17.22 -8.82
N ASN A 314 9.78 18.43 -8.24
CA ASN A 314 9.07 19.59 -8.76
C ASN A 314 10.09 20.61 -9.29
N PRO A 315 10.39 20.60 -10.60
CA PRO A 315 11.41 21.48 -11.18
C PRO A 315 10.97 22.94 -11.17
N HIS A 316 11.93 23.87 -11.01
CA HIS A 316 11.64 25.30 -11.03
C HIS A 316 11.10 25.74 -12.40
N PRO A 317 10.01 26.53 -12.47
CA PRO A 317 9.38 26.92 -13.74
C PRO A 317 10.34 27.68 -14.68
N GLY A 318 11.26 28.47 -14.10
CA GLY A 318 12.27 29.25 -14.83
C GLY A 318 13.43 28.44 -15.43
N VAL A 319 13.57 27.14 -15.15
CA VAL A 319 14.76 26.35 -15.57
C VAL A 319 14.99 26.36 -17.07
N PHE A 320 13.93 26.23 -17.86
CA PHE A 320 14.05 26.20 -19.33
C PHE A 320 14.40 27.58 -19.90
N SER A 321 13.81 28.64 -19.35
CA SER A 321 14.10 30.03 -19.75
C SER A 321 15.53 30.44 -19.39
N PHE A 322 15.99 30.03 -18.20
CA PHE A 322 17.38 30.20 -17.79
C PHE A 322 18.33 29.54 -18.79
N LEU A 323 18.13 28.24 -19.08
CA LEU A 323 18.97 27.48 -20.02
C LEU A 323 18.96 28.06 -21.43
N GLN A 324 17.84 28.65 -21.86
CA GLN A 324 17.74 29.35 -23.13
C GLN A 324 18.56 30.65 -23.12
N SER A 325 18.49 31.43 -22.04
CA SER A 325 19.20 32.71 -21.91
C SER A 325 20.72 32.58 -21.94
N ILE A 326 21.26 31.49 -21.38
CA ILE A 326 22.70 31.19 -21.38
C ILE A 326 23.14 30.40 -22.63
N GLY A 327 22.25 30.19 -23.60
CA GLY A 327 22.52 29.46 -24.85
C GLY A 327 22.71 27.95 -24.69
N PHE A 328 22.47 27.38 -23.50
CA PHE A 328 22.81 26.01 -23.17
C PHE A 328 21.74 24.98 -23.56
N LEU A 329 20.49 25.42 -23.74
CA LEU A 329 19.35 24.54 -24.01
C LEU A 329 19.55 23.62 -25.23
N ASN A 330 20.25 24.10 -26.26
CA ASN A 330 20.54 23.32 -27.48
C ASN A 330 21.72 22.35 -27.32
N HIS A 331 22.45 22.41 -26.20
CA HIS A 331 23.60 21.56 -25.91
C HIS A 331 23.31 20.50 -24.84
N ILE A 332 22.04 20.32 -24.46
CA ILE A 332 21.56 19.26 -23.56
C ILE A 332 21.13 18.03 -24.34
#